data_AF-A0A7R9LG13-F1
#
_entry.id   AF-A0A7R9LG13-F1
#
_cell.length_a   1.000
_cell.length_b   1.000
_cell.length_c   1.000
_cell.angle_alpha   90.00
_cell.angle_beta   90.00
_cell.angle_gamma   90.00
#
_symmetry.space_group_name_H-M   'P 1'
#
loop_
_entity.id
_entity.type
_entity.pdbx_description
1 polymer ?
#
loop_
_entity_poly.entity_id
_entity_poly.type
_entity_poly.pdbx_seq_one_letter_code
_entity_poly.pdbx_strand_id
1 'polypeptide(L)'
;MRYKHNDRHFAQPSIGRSMDGKSVALLLLIIAVIHNDLNVGHNEVLCGEAVDTDGYYTLLGVTKGADNRQIRKAFKQLALTKHPDKNLNDPKAHENFLKITRAYEVLKDDEMRKKYDTYGEDGLKEDGGAGGRYHSWKYYNEEFGIYDNDEEIITLGKNDFEQSVTNSPYVWFINYYSPQCSHCHHLAPDWRRLAKQLDSVIRIGAVNCEEDWVLCRQQNVRSYPSLIFYPDHEKYDGKRETEAMVEYVLDRMHPLVVTIDKYNLQSFYTSSQSNERTDHSSQTKPSNRWWLLSVCYDNKECIFSDVQKMVAIMLENVVNVAQVNCDSSNDNEVCEHFGITESKVVLFADINEDHRNYFEIAGADQSIEAKHIFKAVLSKLPNVRKLSAKDVKTIWDELSDDRSPPSDP
;
A
#
# COMPACT_ATOMS: atom_id res chain seq x y z
N MET A 1 6.98 56.83 -30.18
CA MET A 1 5.74 56.46 -30.91
C MET A 1 5.79 54.99 -31.26
N ARG A 2 4.64 54.34 -31.17
CA ARG A 2 4.39 52.89 -31.15
C ARG A 2 4.92 52.14 -32.38
N TYR A 3 5.47 50.94 -32.17
CA TYR A 3 5.24 49.80 -33.06
C TYR A 3 5.02 48.55 -32.19
N LYS A 4 3.85 47.93 -32.40
CA LYS A 4 3.38 46.70 -31.76
C LYS A 4 4.16 45.52 -32.33
N HIS A 5 4.76 44.69 -31.48
CA HIS A 5 5.04 43.29 -31.80
C HIS A 5 4.09 42.40 -31.02
N ASN A 6 3.52 41.48 -31.77
CA ASN A 6 2.45 40.55 -31.40
C ASN A 6 3.10 39.18 -31.27
N ASP A 7 3.38 38.73 -30.04
CA ASP A 7 3.83 37.37 -29.79
C ASP A 7 2.82 36.64 -28.92
N ARG A 8 2.33 35.54 -29.50
CA ARG A 8 1.21 34.73 -29.04
C ARG A 8 1.64 33.93 -27.81
N HIS A 9 0.86 34.04 -26.75
CA HIS A 9 0.83 33.05 -25.69
C HIS A 9 0.39 31.70 -26.27
N PHE A 10 1.26 30.69 -26.23
CA PHE A 10 0.85 29.30 -26.35
C PHE A 10 0.12 28.91 -25.06
N ALA A 11 -1.21 29.01 -25.10
CA ALA A 11 -2.08 28.32 -24.16
C ALA A 11 -2.02 26.82 -24.47
N GLN A 12 -1.62 26.01 -23.49
CA GLN A 12 -1.80 24.56 -23.57
C GLN A 12 -3.31 24.23 -23.49
N PRO A 13 -3.82 23.25 -24.26
CA PRO A 13 -5.22 22.89 -24.21
C PRO A 13 -5.55 22.18 -22.90
N SER A 14 -6.58 22.65 -22.20
CA SER A 14 -7.27 21.91 -21.15
C SER A 14 -7.92 20.67 -21.76
N ILE A 15 -7.28 19.52 -21.58
CA ILE A 15 -7.86 18.22 -21.91
C ILE A 15 -8.95 17.93 -20.89
N GLY A 16 -10.18 17.85 -21.40
CA GLY A 16 -11.39 17.59 -20.64
C GLY A 16 -11.34 16.23 -19.94
N ARG A 17 -11.93 16.20 -18.75
CA ARG A 17 -12.28 15.00 -17.97
C ARG A 17 -12.91 13.95 -18.88
N SER A 18 -12.34 12.75 -18.87
CA SER A 18 -12.98 11.57 -19.43
C SER A 18 -12.57 10.34 -18.62
N MET A 19 -13.58 9.73 -18.00
CA MET A 19 -13.64 8.44 -17.30
C MET A 19 -12.99 8.36 -15.90
N ASP A 20 -13.86 8.22 -14.91
CA ASP A 20 -13.54 8.00 -13.49
C ASP A 20 -12.92 6.59 -13.31
N GLY A 21 -11.73 6.52 -12.70
CA GLY A 21 -10.95 5.28 -12.51
C GLY A 21 -11.66 4.20 -11.70
N LYS A 22 -12.78 4.55 -11.05
CA LYS A 22 -13.63 3.64 -10.26
C LYS A 22 -14.39 2.62 -11.13
N SER A 23 -14.72 2.95 -12.37
CA SER A 23 -15.43 2.02 -13.28
C SER A 23 -14.53 0.96 -13.88
N VAL A 24 -13.21 1.21 -13.99
CA VAL A 24 -12.24 0.25 -14.53
C VAL A 24 -11.89 -0.81 -13.49
N ALA A 25 -11.86 -0.45 -12.20
CA ALA A 25 -11.61 -1.37 -11.09
C ALA A 25 -12.69 -2.46 -10.96
N LEU A 26 -13.96 -2.11 -11.22
CA LEU A 26 -15.07 -3.07 -11.21
C LEU A 26 -15.00 -4.05 -12.38
N LEU A 27 -14.51 -3.58 -13.55
CA LEU A 27 -14.35 -4.44 -14.74
C LEU A 27 -13.20 -5.44 -14.59
N LEU A 28 -12.10 -5.04 -13.94
CA LEU A 28 -10.94 -5.91 -13.70
C LEU A 28 -11.22 -7.02 -12.66
N LEU A 29 -12.04 -6.74 -11.65
CA LEU A 29 -12.50 -7.75 -10.68
C LEU A 29 -13.38 -8.82 -11.32
N ILE A 30 -14.19 -8.47 -12.33
CA ILE A 30 -15.05 -9.42 -13.04
C ILE A 30 -14.21 -10.34 -13.95
N ILE A 31 -13.14 -9.83 -14.58
CA ILE A 31 -12.23 -10.64 -15.40
C ILE A 31 -11.43 -11.63 -14.53
N ALA A 32 -11.03 -11.23 -13.31
CA ALA A 32 -10.32 -12.11 -12.38
C ALA A 32 -11.19 -13.26 -11.85
N VAL A 33 -12.50 -13.06 -11.70
CA VAL A 33 -13.45 -14.10 -11.26
C VAL A 33 -13.77 -15.08 -12.39
N ILE A 34 -13.80 -14.65 -13.65
CA ILE A 34 -14.09 -15.52 -14.81
C ILE A 34 -12.89 -16.42 -15.18
N HIS A 35 -11.65 -16.03 -14.85
CA HIS A 35 -10.46 -16.85 -15.14
C HIS A 35 -10.14 -17.91 -14.08
N ASN A 36 -10.84 -17.95 -12.93
CA ASN A 36 -10.49 -18.83 -11.83
C ASN A 36 -11.24 -20.19 -11.81
N ASP A 37 -12.09 -20.46 -12.81
CA ASP A 37 -12.96 -21.66 -12.86
C ASP A 37 -12.69 -22.60 -14.05
N LEU A 38 -11.50 -22.56 -14.66
CA LEU A 38 -11.04 -23.61 -15.58
C LEU A 38 -9.61 -24.05 -15.25
N ASN A 39 -9.48 -24.99 -14.31
CA ASN A 39 -8.42 -26.00 -14.40
C ASN A 39 -8.86 -27.29 -13.69
N VAL A 40 -9.64 -28.07 -14.42
CA VAL A 40 -9.85 -29.51 -14.17
C VAL A 40 -8.56 -30.24 -14.53
N GLY A 41 -8.14 -31.13 -13.63
CA GLY A 41 -6.87 -31.83 -13.68
C GLY A 41 -6.58 -32.54 -14.99
N HIS A 42 -5.33 -32.42 -15.42
CA HIS A 42 -4.71 -33.31 -16.40
C HIS A 42 -3.36 -33.78 -15.86
N ASN A 43 -3.13 -35.08 -16.05
CA ASN A 43 -2.01 -35.88 -15.58
C ASN A 43 -0.66 -35.17 -15.66
N GLU A 44 0.05 -35.36 -14.55
CA GLU A 44 1.49 -35.22 -14.37
C GLU A 44 2.25 -35.86 -15.54
N VAL A 45 2.71 -35.02 -16.47
CA VAL A 45 3.82 -35.34 -17.37
C VAL A 45 5.02 -34.59 -16.83
N LEU A 46 5.86 -35.32 -16.10
CA LEU A 46 7.19 -34.89 -15.67
C LEU A 46 8.01 -34.48 -16.90
N CYS A 47 7.98 -33.21 -17.25
CA CYS A 47 9.07 -32.58 -17.99
C CYS A 47 10.11 -32.23 -16.92
N GLY A 48 11.17 -33.03 -16.82
CA GLY A 48 12.25 -32.81 -15.87
C GLY A 48 12.74 -31.37 -15.96
N GLU A 49 12.65 -30.64 -14.84
CA GLU A 49 13.34 -29.37 -14.70
C GLU A 49 14.82 -29.65 -14.91
N ALA A 50 15.39 -29.03 -15.95
CA ALA A 50 16.82 -29.03 -16.13
C ALA A 50 17.42 -28.34 -14.90
N VAL A 51 18.05 -29.12 -14.02
CA VAL A 51 18.88 -28.62 -12.94
C VAL A 51 20.08 -27.97 -13.63
N ASP A 52 20.06 -26.65 -13.71
CA ASP A 52 21.15 -25.84 -14.23
C ASP A 52 22.30 -25.90 -13.21
N THR A 53 23.26 -26.80 -13.44
CA THR A 53 24.33 -27.09 -12.49
C THR A 53 25.39 -25.99 -12.40
N ASP A 54 25.35 -24.96 -13.26
CA ASP A 54 26.34 -23.87 -13.31
C ASP A 54 25.74 -22.45 -13.50
N GLY A 55 24.41 -22.31 -13.51
CA GLY A 55 23.74 -21.02 -13.73
C GLY A 55 23.78 -20.02 -12.57
N TYR A 56 23.46 -18.76 -12.86
CA TYR A 56 23.44 -17.65 -11.90
C TYR A 56 22.47 -17.88 -10.75
N TYR A 57 21.33 -18.52 -10.99
CA TYR A 57 20.37 -18.85 -9.95
C TYR A 57 20.95 -19.87 -8.95
N THR A 58 21.58 -20.93 -9.45
CA THR A 58 22.27 -21.95 -8.65
C THR A 58 23.45 -21.36 -7.89
N LEU A 59 24.22 -20.46 -8.53
CA LEU A 59 25.34 -19.76 -7.89
C LEU A 59 24.90 -18.91 -6.70
N LEU A 60 23.74 -18.26 -6.80
CA LEU A 60 23.13 -17.50 -5.69
C LEU A 60 22.34 -18.39 -4.72
N GLY A 61 22.05 -19.65 -5.07
CA GLY A 61 21.24 -20.55 -4.25
C GLY A 61 19.75 -20.19 -4.23
N VAL A 62 19.23 -19.66 -5.33
CA VAL A 62 17.82 -19.26 -5.49
C VAL A 62 17.17 -19.97 -6.67
N THR A 63 15.84 -20.03 -6.70
CA THR A 63 15.10 -20.58 -7.85
C THR A 63 14.97 -19.53 -8.96
N LYS A 64 14.69 -19.98 -10.19
CA LYS A 64 14.45 -19.07 -11.33
C LYS A 64 13.26 -18.12 -11.10
N GLY A 65 12.29 -18.52 -10.28
CA GLY A 65 11.13 -17.71 -9.89
C GLY A 65 11.38 -16.74 -8.73
N ALA A 66 12.61 -16.65 -8.21
CA ALA A 66 12.90 -15.80 -7.06
C ALA A 66 12.71 -14.31 -7.37
N ASP A 67 12.08 -13.56 -6.47
CA ASP A 67 11.94 -12.11 -6.62
C ASP A 67 13.26 -11.36 -6.34
N ASN A 68 13.31 -10.07 -6.67
CA ASN A 68 14.52 -9.26 -6.51
C ASN A 68 14.95 -9.11 -5.03
N ARG A 69 14.01 -9.17 -4.08
CA ARG A 69 14.32 -9.17 -2.63
C ARG A 69 15.01 -10.46 -2.23
N GLN A 70 14.50 -11.60 -2.67
CA GLN A 70 15.09 -12.92 -2.42
C GLN A 70 16.50 -13.03 -3.00
N ILE A 71 16.70 -12.53 -4.22
CA ILE A 71 18.02 -12.46 -4.88
C ILE A 71 18.99 -11.60 -4.06
N ARG A 72 18.59 -10.39 -3.63
CA ARG A 72 19.42 -9.53 -2.78
C ARG A 72 19.76 -10.18 -1.45
N LYS A 73 18.81 -10.82 -0.78
CA LYS A 73 19.04 -11.51 0.50
C LYS A 73 20.03 -12.66 0.33
N ALA A 74 19.87 -13.48 -0.71
CA ALA A 74 20.78 -14.58 -1.00
C ALA A 74 22.20 -14.08 -1.32
N PHE A 75 22.30 -13.07 -2.18
CA PHE A 75 23.58 -12.42 -2.49
C PHE A 75 24.23 -11.81 -1.24
N LYS A 76 23.48 -11.14 -0.35
CA LYS A 76 24.00 -10.59 0.91
C LYS A 76 24.63 -11.68 1.77
N GLN A 77 23.98 -12.84 1.93
CA GLN A 77 24.54 -13.94 2.71
C GLN A 77 25.84 -14.48 2.11
N LEU A 78 25.88 -14.63 0.78
CA LEU A 78 27.09 -15.02 0.07
C LEU A 78 28.19 -13.96 0.18
N ALA A 79 27.86 -12.67 0.07
CA ALA A 79 28.81 -11.59 0.24
C ALA A 79 29.41 -11.60 1.64
N LEU A 80 28.62 -11.76 2.70
CA LEU A 80 29.15 -11.78 4.06
C LEU A 80 30.07 -12.95 4.36
N THR A 81 29.86 -14.10 3.69
CA THR A 81 30.61 -15.34 3.95
C THR A 81 31.77 -15.56 2.97
N LYS A 82 31.61 -15.17 1.71
CA LYS A 82 32.56 -15.40 0.60
C LYS A 82 33.38 -14.18 0.22
N HIS A 83 33.18 -13.02 0.87
CA HIS A 83 33.99 -11.84 0.57
C HIS A 83 35.51 -12.12 0.71
N PRO A 84 36.35 -11.64 -0.20
CA PRO A 84 37.81 -11.84 -0.12
C PRO A 84 38.43 -11.35 1.19
N ASP A 85 37.99 -10.21 1.73
CA ASP A 85 38.44 -9.68 3.04
C ASP A 85 38.28 -10.67 4.21
N LYS A 86 37.31 -11.60 4.14
CA LYS A 86 37.08 -12.63 5.17
C LYS A 86 37.74 -13.97 4.83
N ASN A 87 38.26 -14.11 3.61
CA ASN A 87 38.79 -15.36 3.06
C ASN A 87 40.22 -15.17 2.55
N LEU A 88 41.07 -14.50 3.34
CA LEU A 88 42.45 -14.14 2.98
C LEU A 88 43.35 -15.34 2.66
N ASN A 89 43.00 -16.53 3.16
CA ASN A 89 43.76 -17.76 2.95
C ASN A 89 43.38 -18.51 1.66
N ASP A 90 42.30 -18.13 0.99
CA ASP A 90 41.87 -18.74 -0.27
C ASP A 90 42.35 -17.89 -1.45
N PRO A 91 43.33 -18.36 -2.25
CA PRO A 91 43.84 -17.62 -3.40
C PRO A 91 42.79 -17.42 -4.50
N LYS A 92 41.69 -18.19 -4.50
CA LYS A 92 40.58 -18.07 -5.44
C LYS A 92 39.40 -17.26 -4.92
N ALA A 93 39.46 -16.74 -3.67
CA ALA A 93 38.35 -16.01 -3.07
C ALA A 93 37.88 -14.83 -3.94
N HIS A 94 38.81 -14.07 -4.51
CA HIS A 94 38.50 -12.95 -5.40
C HIS A 94 37.77 -13.40 -6.67
N GLU A 95 38.29 -14.41 -7.37
CA GLU A 95 37.69 -14.93 -8.60
C GLU A 95 36.28 -15.52 -8.33
N ASN A 96 36.15 -16.27 -7.24
CA ASN A 96 34.87 -16.85 -6.83
C ASN A 96 33.85 -15.75 -6.50
N PHE A 97 34.27 -14.71 -5.79
CA PHE A 97 33.38 -13.61 -5.44
C PHE A 97 32.97 -12.78 -6.65
N LEU A 98 33.87 -12.57 -7.63
CA LEU A 98 33.51 -11.92 -8.89
C LEU A 98 32.40 -12.67 -9.65
N LYS A 99 32.43 -14.01 -9.66
CA LYS A 99 31.36 -14.82 -10.27
C LYS A 99 30.01 -14.58 -9.57
N ILE A 100 30.02 -14.56 -8.23
CA ILE A 100 28.82 -14.30 -7.41
C ILE A 100 28.29 -12.89 -7.67
N THR A 101 29.17 -11.89 -7.71
CA THR A 101 28.78 -10.49 -8.00
C THR A 101 28.21 -10.35 -9.40
N ARG A 102 28.82 -10.98 -10.40
CA ARG A 102 28.29 -10.96 -11.78
C ARG A 102 26.90 -11.59 -11.87
N ALA A 103 26.69 -12.73 -11.20
CA ALA A 103 25.37 -13.35 -11.13
C ALA A 103 24.33 -12.40 -10.49
N TYR A 104 24.68 -11.75 -9.39
CA TYR A 104 23.81 -10.77 -8.74
C TYR A 104 23.49 -9.57 -9.65
N GLU A 105 24.51 -8.97 -10.27
CA GLU A 105 24.32 -7.80 -11.14
C GLU A 105 23.40 -8.09 -12.33
N VAL A 106 23.49 -9.29 -12.90
CA VAL A 106 22.61 -9.72 -14.00
C VAL A 106 21.20 -10.02 -13.48
N LEU A 107 21.08 -10.77 -12.39
CA LEU A 107 19.78 -11.24 -11.90
C LEU A 107 18.97 -10.15 -11.19
N LYS A 108 19.61 -9.07 -10.70
CA LYS A 108 18.90 -7.95 -10.05
C LYS A 108 18.27 -6.99 -11.05
N ASP A 109 18.74 -6.96 -12.29
CA ASP A 109 18.25 -6.09 -13.35
C ASP A 109 17.29 -6.88 -14.23
N ASP A 110 16.04 -6.45 -14.32
CA ASP A 110 15.01 -7.25 -14.99
C ASP A 110 15.27 -7.39 -16.51
N GLU A 111 15.92 -6.41 -17.15
CA GLU A 111 16.24 -6.49 -18.58
C GLU A 111 17.37 -7.49 -18.82
N MET A 112 18.45 -7.44 -18.04
CA MET A 112 19.56 -8.39 -18.11
C MET A 112 19.15 -9.79 -17.69
N ARG A 113 18.34 -9.92 -16.63
CA ARG A 113 17.76 -11.19 -16.19
C ARG A 113 16.93 -11.83 -17.29
N LYS A 114 16.10 -11.06 -17.98
CA LYS A 114 15.31 -11.56 -19.12
C LYS A 114 16.20 -12.02 -20.28
N LYS A 115 17.26 -11.29 -20.60
CA LYS A 115 18.24 -11.71 -21.62
C LYS A 115 18.93 -13.01 -21.21
N TYR A 116 19.38 -13.10 -19.97
CA TYR A 116 19.99 -14.31 -19.40
C TYR A 116 19.03 -15.50 -19.44
N ASP A 117 17.76 -15.30 -19.06
CA ASP A 117 16.74 -16.35 -19.07
C ASP A 117 16.42 -16.87 -20.48
N THR A 118 16.64 -16.04 -21.51
CA THR A 118 16.33 -16.36 -22.91
C THR A 118 17.54 -16.97 -23.63
N TYR A 119 18.73 -16.44 -23.39
CA TYR A 119 19.93 -16.72 -24.19
C TYR A 119 21.14 -17.19 -23.37
N GLY A 120 20.99 -17.37 -22.05
CA GLY A 120 22.10 -17.68 -21.15
C GLY A 120 23.15 -16.57 -21.11
N GLU A 121 24.39 -16.92 -20.75
CA GLU A 121 25.50 -15.95 -20.73
C GLU A 121 25.85 -15.39 -22.10
N ASP A 122 25.54 -16.11 -23.19
CA ASP A 122 25.85 -15.67 -24.55
C ASP A 122 25.11 -14.38 -24.92
N GLY A 123 23.88 -14.21 -24.42
CA GLY A 123 23.08 -12.99 -24.61
C GLY A 123 23.58 -11.77 -23.86
N LEU A 124 24.59 -11.91 -22.98
CA LEU A 124 25.13 -10.84 -22.15
C LEU A 124 26.49 -10.31 -22.68
N LYS A 125 27.02 -10.88 -23.77
CA LYS A 125 28.36 -10.57 -24.31
C LYS A 125 28.44 -9.21 -25.00
N GLU A 126 27.34 -8.68 -25.51
CA GLU A 126 27.31 -7.40 -26.25
C GLU A 126 27.11 -6.17 -25.35
N ASP A 127 26.55 -6.33 -24.15
CA ASP A 127 26.17 -5.21 -23.28
C ASP A 127 27.32 -4.66 -22.41
N GLY A 128 28.58 -5.02 -22.70
CA GLY A 128 29.71 -4.48 -21.94
C GLY A 128 29.69 -4.89 -20.46
N GLY A 129 29.43 -6.18 -20.22
CA GLY A 129 29.88 -6.93 -19.04
C GLY A 129 29.53 -6.37 -17.67
N ALA A 130 28.47 -6.90 -17.08
CA ALA A 130 28.31 -6.95 -15.63
C ALA A 130 29.60 -7.44 -14.95
N GLY A 131 30.12 -6.64 -14.02
CA GLY A 131 30.87 -7.10 -12.87
C GLY A 131 32.38 -7.26 -13.02
N GLY A 132 33.11 -6.23 -12.61
CA GLY A 132 34.48 -6.37 -12.08
C GLY A 132 34.68 -5.71 -10.72
N ARG A 133 33.67 -5.03 -10.16
CA ARG A 133 33.80 -4.24 -8.94
C ARG A 133 32.77 -4.68 -7.94
N TYR A 134 33.21 -4.92 -6.72
CA TYR A 134 32.37 -5.18 -5.57
C TYR A 134 32.72 -4.20 -4.46
N HIS A 135 31.76 -3.94 -3.56
CA HIS A 135 31.99 -3.11 -2.40
C HIS A 135 32.73 -3.87 -1.29
N SER A 136 33.22 -3.17 -0.27
CA SER A 136 33.88 -3.81 0.88
C SER A 136 32.94 -4.74 1.66
N TRP A 137 33.50 -5.65 2.45
CA TRP A 137 32.68 -6.49 3.34
C TRP A 137 31.80 -5.66 4.28
N LYS A 138 32.31 -4.51 4.75
CA LYS A 138 31.58 -3.59 5.64
C LYS A 138 30.32 -3.05 4.96
N TYR A 139 30.41 -2.67 3.69
CA TYR A 139 29.25 -2.21 2.92
C TYR A 139 28.15 -3.28 2.89
N TYR A 140 28.48 -4.53 2.56
CA TYR A 140 27.49 -5.59 2.51
C TYR A 140 26.88 -5.90 3.88
N ASN A 141 27.64 -5.70 4.96
CA ASN A 141 27.18 -5.93 6.32
C ASN A 141 26.23 -4.83 6.81
N GLU A 142 26.59 -3.57 6.57
CA GLU A 142 25.94 -2.41 7.21
C GLU A 142 25.05 -1.60 6.26
N GLU A 143 25.38 -1.55 4.96
CA GLU A 143 24.79 -0.60 4.00
C GLU A 143 23.89 -1.29 2.96
N PHE A 144 24.16 -2.55 2.62
CA PHE A 144 23.43 -3.28 1.59
C PHE A 144 22.09 -3.85 2.06
N GLY A 145 21.02 -3.63 1.27
CA GLY A 145 19.69 -4.19 1.53
C GLY A 145 19.08 -3.69 2.84
N ILE A 146 19.15 -2.37 3.11
CA ILE A 146 18.72 -1.74 4.37
C ILE A 146 17.34 -2.21 4.83
N TYR A 147 16.40 -2.40 3.89
CA TYR A 147 15.01 -2.76 4.18
C TYR A 147 14.59 -4.17 3.75
N ASP A 148 15.53 -5.03 3.29
CA ASP A 148 15.16 -6.34 2.73
C ASP A 148 14.60 -7.33 3.78
N ASN A 149 14.82 -7.06 5.08
CA ASN A 149 14.27 -7.84 6.19
C ASN A 149 13.02 -7.21 6.82
N ASP A 150 12.57 -6.07 6.30
CA ASP A 150 11.38 -5.38 6.78
C ASP A 150 10.25 -5.66 5.78
N GLU A 151 9.29 -6.50 6.17
CA GLU A 151 8.22 -6.98 5.28
C GLU A 151 7.21 -5.87 4.96
N GLU A 152 7.02 -4.95 5.90
CA GLU A 152 6.09 -3.81 5.78
C GLU A 152 6.64 -2.70 4.86
N ILE A 153 7.93 -2.75 4.49
CA ILE A 153 8.56 -1.78 3.60
C ILE A 153 8.75 -2.41 2.23
N ILE A 154 8.11 -1.86 1.21
CA ILE A 154 8.21 -2.36 -0.17
C ILE A 154 9.37 -1.63 -0.87
N THR A 155 10.44 -2.35 -1.19
CA THR A 155 11.54 -1.80 -2.01
C THR A 155 11.10 -1.75 -3.46
N LEU A 156 11.05 -0.55 -4.03
CA LEU A 156 10.62 -0.28 -5.40
C LEU A 156 11.83 0.05 -6.29
N GLY A 157 11.72 -0.27 -7.57
CA GLY A 157 12.71 0.07 -8.59
C GLY A 157 12.07 0.61 -9.86
N LYS A 158 12.87 0.89 -10.89
CA LYS A 158 12.37 1.48 -12.15
C LYS A 158 11.21 0.69 -12.79
N ASN A 159 11.21 -0.63 -12.65
CA ASN A 159 10.32 -1.51 -13.42
C ASN A 159 8.93 -1.67 -12.81
N ASP A 160 8.79 -1.52 -11.49
CA ASP A 160 7.54 -1.68 -10.77
C ASP A 160 6.97 -0.35 -10.22
N PHE A 161 7.78 0.72 -10.16
CA PHE A 161 7.38 1.99 -9.58
C PHE A 161 6.12 2.59 -10.22
N GLU A 162 6.10 2.72 -11.55
CA GLU A 162 4.98 3.37 -12.24
C GLU A 162 3.65 2.63 -12.01
N GLN A 163 3.66 1.30 -12.13
CA GLN A 163 2.46 0.49 -11.93
C GLN A 163 2.04 0.43 -10.46
N SER A 164 3.00 0.34 -9.54
CA SER A 164 2.72 0.19 -8.11
C SER A 164 2.28 1.48 -7.44
N VAL A 165 2.85 2.62 -7.87
CA VAL A 165 2.69 3.92 -7.24
C VAL A 165 1.82 4.85 -8.08
N THR A 166 2.20 5.14 -9.32
CA THR A 166 1.55 6.18 -10.14
C THR A 166 0.20 5.72 -10.72
N ASN A 167 0.14 4.49 -11.21
CA ASN A 167 -1.05 3.92 -11.86
C ASN A 167 -1.85 3.00 -10.92
N SER A 168 -1.80 3.31 -9.63
CA SER A 168 -2.35 2.49 -8.56
C SER A 168 -3.37 3.29 -7.74
N PRO A 169 -4.43 2.65 -7.21
CA PRO A 169 -5.37 3.31 -6.32
C PRO A 169 -4.81 3.48 -4.89
N TYR A 170 -3.63 2.92 -4.60
CA TYR A 170 -3.05 2.95 -3.26
C TYR A 170 -2.31 4.26 -2.99
N VAL A 171 -2.47 4.76 -1.76
CA VAL A 171 -1.67 5.87 -1.23
C VAL A 171 -0.30 5.33 -0.80
N TRP A 172 0.76 6.07 -1.14
CA TRP A 172 2.13 5.70 -0.80
C TRP A 172 2.87 6.79 -0.06
N PHE A 173 3.74 6.38 0.87
CA PHE A 173 4.78 7.24 1.42
C PHE A 173 6.13 6.56 1.20
N ILE A 174 7.02 7.22 0.45
CA ILE A 174 8.22 6.59 -0.11
C ILE A 174 9.48 7.31 0.36
N ASN A 175 10.43 6.53 0.87
CA ASN A 175 11.78 6.98 1.23
C ASN A 175 12.78 6.75 0.09
N TYR A 176 13.23 7.82 -0.54
CA TYR A 176 14.32 7.83 -1.51
C TYR A 176 15.64 7.99 -0.78
N TYR A 177 16.44 6.93 -0.74
CA TYR A 177 17.66 6.84 0.05
C TYR A 177 18.88 6.47 -0.80
N SER A 178 20.06 6.55 -0.20
CA SER A 178 21.29 5.95 -0.71
C SER A 178 21.92 5.09 0.41
N PRO A 179 22.51 3.93 0.11
CA PRO A 179 23.20 3.07 1.07
C PRO A 179 24.31 3.78 1.85
N GLN A 180 25.06 4.67 1.19
CA GLN A 180 26.23 5.35 1.76
C GLN A 180 25.90 6.72 2.35
N CYS A 181 24.78 6.81 3.06
CA CYS A 181 24.23 8.06 3.56
C CYS A 181 23.92 7.96 5.06
N SER A 182 24.70 8.67 5.89
CA SER A 182 24.51 8.66 7.35
C SER A 182 23.10 9.10 7.79
N HIS A 183 22.53 10.12 7.16
CA HIS A 183 21.16 10.56 7.45
C HIS A 183 20.10 9.51 7.10
N CYS A 184 20.37 8.67 6.10
CA CYS A 184 19.49 7.58 5.68
C CYS A 184 19.52 6.44 6.71
N HIS A 185 20.70 6.12 7.24
CA HIS A 185 20.86 5.18 8.36
C HIS A 185 20.20 5.67 9.64
N HIS A 186 20.28 6.96 9.96
CA HIS A 186 19.59 7.52 11.11
C HIS A 186 18.06 7.49 10.97
N LEU A 187 17.53 7.64 9.75
CA LEU A 187 16.08 7.55 9.48
C LEU A 187 15.58 6.10 9.50
N ALA A 188 16.41 5.12 9.12
CA ALA A 188 15.95 3.75 8.90
C ALA A 188 15.19 3.11 10.10
N PRO A 189 15.59 3.29 11.37
CA PRO A 189 14.82 2.81 12.52
C PRO A 189 13.41 3.41 12.62
N ASP A 190 13.27 4.72 12.41
CA ASP A 190 11.98 5.42 12.42
C ASP A 190 11.11 5.00 11.23
N TRP A 191 11.71 4.85 10.04
CA TRP A 191 11.00 4.36 8.86
C TRP A 191 10.41 2.96 9.06
N ARG A 192 11.14 2.07 9.75
CA ARG A 192 10.63 0.73 10.13
C ARG A 192 9.46 0.79 11.10
N ARG A 193 9.53 1.65 12.12
CA ARG A 193 8.43 1.82 13.08
C ARG A 193 7.20 2.41 12.40
N LEU A 194 7.39 3.41 11.53
CA LEU A 194 6.35 3.99 10.70
C LEU A 194 5.66 2.92 9.84
N ALA A 195 6.45 2.08 9.15
CA ALA A 195 5.93 0.99 8.32
C ALA A 195 5.07 0.01 9.11
N LYS A 196 5.47 -0.33 10.33
CA LYS A 196 4.68 -1.19 11.22
C LYS A 196 3.39 -0.53 11.71
N GLN A 197 3.45 0.75 12.09
CA GLN A 197 2.27 1.47 12.60
C GLN A 197 1.23 1.75 11.50
N LEU A 198 1.68 2.01 10.27
CA LEU A 198 0.81 2.27 9.12
C LEU A 198 0.55 1.02 8.27
N ASP A 199 0.93 -0.15 8.76
CA ASP A 199 0.65 -1.41 8.07
C ASP A 199 -0.85 -1.54 7.81
N SER A 200 -1.19 -1.84 6.56
CA SER A 200 -2.57 -1.96 6.07
C SER A 200 -3.38 -0.64 6.05
N VAL A 201 -2.80 0.50 6.43
CA VAL A 201 -3.42 1.84 6.30
C VAL A 201 -3.02 2.47 4.97
N ILE A 202 -1.72 2.57 4.71
CA ILE A 202 -1.14 3.00 3.42
C ILE A 202 0.00 2.07 3.03
N ARG A 203 0.61 2.29 1.86
CA ARG A 203 1.82 1.57 1.45
C ARG A 203 3.07 2.37 1.81
N ILE A 204 4.02 1.71 2.47
CA ILE A 204 5.31 2.32 2.81
C ILE A 204 6.38 1.76 1.87
N GLY A 205 7.04 2.65 1.14
CA GLY A 205 8.00 2.29 0.11
C GLY A 205 9.42 2.75 0.41
N ALA A 206 10.40 2.14 -0.24
CA ALA A 206 11.78 2.62 -0.26
C ALA A 206 12.38 2.47 -1.66
N VAL A 207 13.11 3.48 -2.12
CA VAL A 207 13.80 3.47 -3.42
C VAL A 207 15.28 3.71 -3.18
N ASN A 208 16.12 2.78 -3.65
CA ASN A 208 17.56 2.90 -3.61
C ASN A 208 18.07 3.71 -4.81
N CYS A 209 18.43 4.98 -4.57
CA CYS A 209 18.87 5.88 -5.63
C CYS A 209 20.29 5.65 -6.14
N GLU A 210 21.08 4.81 -5.46
CA GLU A 210 22.39 4.36 -5.97
C GLU A 210 22.21 3.32 -7.07
N GLU A 211 21.21 2.46 -6.94
CA GLU A 211 20.87 1.46 -7.95
C GLU A 211 20.02 2.07 -9.07
N ASP A 212 18.98 2.84 -8.72
CA ASP A 212 18.03 3.42 -9.67
C ASP A 212 18.12 4.95 -9.74
N TRP A 213 19.31 5.47 -10.06
CA TRP A 213 19.55 6.92 -10.14
C TRP A 213 18.64 7.64 -11.15
N VAL A 214 18.27 6.97 -12.25
CA VAL A 214 17.36 7.51 -13.27
C VAL A 214 15.98 7.75 -12.69
N LEU A 215 15.44 6.77 -11.96
CA LEU A 215 14.15 6.89 -11.28
C LEU A 215 14.19 8.05 -10.29
N CYS A 216 15.21 8.13 -9.44
CA CYS A 216 15.31 9.20 -8.45
C CYS A 216 15.42 10.59 -9.10
N ARG A 217 16.13 10.71 -10.23
CA ARG A 217 16.18 11.96 -11.01
C ARG A 217 14.81 12.30 -11.61
N GLN A 218 14.07 11.32 -12.12
CA GLN A 218 12.71 11.52 -12.64
C GLN A 218 11.73 11.99 -11.56
N GLN A 219 11.85 11.45 -10.34
CA GLN A 219 11.08 11.88 -9.17
C GLN A 219 11.63 13.17 -8.51
N ASN A 220 12.53 13.90 -9.20
CA ASN A 220 13.14 15.15 -8.75
C ASN A 220 13.80 15.08 -7.35
N VAL A 221 14.40 13.93 -7.01
CA VAL A 221 15.14 13.73 -5.77
C VAL A 221 16.53 14.38 -5.91
N ARG A 222 16.83 15.35 -5.03
CA ARG A 222 18.08 16.13 -5.06
C ARG A 222 19.00 15.88 -3.86
N SER A 223 18.51 15.19 -2.85
CA SER A 223 19.22 14.94 -1.58
C SER A 223 18.66 13.70 -0.90
N TYR A 224 19.47 13.03 -0.09
CA TYR A 224 19.05 11.82 0.61
C TYR A 224 19.07 12.01 2.14
N PRO A 225 18.13 11.39 2.87
CA PRO A 225 16.89 10.83 2.34
C PRO A 225 15.92 11.95 1.90
N SER A 226 15.09 11.66 0.90
CA SER A 226 13.91 12.46 0.54
C SER A 226 12.65 11.62 0.72
N LEU A 227 11.66 12.18 1.39
CA LEU A 227 10.40 11.50 1.69
C LEU A 227 9.30 12.13 0.82
N ILE A 228 8.59 11.33 0.03
CA ILE A 228 7.56 11.83 -0.90
C ILE A 228 6.27 11.02 -0.74
N PHE A 229 5.15 11.74 -0.59
CA PHE A 229 3.81 11.22 -0.47
C PHE A 229 3.08 11.23 -1.81
N TYR A 230 2.41 10.14 -2.16
CA TYR A 230 1.69 9.93 -3.41
C TYR A 230 0.21 9.61 -3.13
N PRO A 231 -0.72 10.04 -3.99
CA PRO A 231 -0.51 10.49 -5.38
C PRO A 231 -0.13 11.96 -5.54
N ASP A 232 -0.24 12.78 -4.48
CA ASP A 232 -0.05 14.24 -4.56
C ASP A 232 1.39 14.67 -4.90
N HIS A 233 2.34 13.74 -4.85
CA HIS A 233 3.77 13.99 -5.02
C HIS A 233 4.26 15.11 -4.08
N GLU A 234 3.76 15.12 -2.85
CA GLU A 234 4.12 16.10 -1.82
C GLU A 234 5.42 15.65 -1.15
N LYS A 235 6.42 16.51 -1.15
CA LYS A 235 7.66 16.26 -0.41
C LYS A 235 7.44 16.56 1.07
N TYR A 236 7.80 15.62 1.94
CA TYR A 236 7.79 15.82 3.37
C TYR A 236 9.10 16.47 3.85
N ASP A 237 8.97 17.67 4.42
CA ASP A 237 10.07 18.47 4.98
C ASP A 237 9.99 18.59 6.52
N GLY A 238 9.08 17.85 7.16
CA GLY A 238 8.91 17.84 8.61
C GLY A 238 9.99 17.04 9.35
N LYS A 239 9.77 16.84 10.66
CA LYS A 239 10.71 16.08 11.49
C LYS A 239 10.68 14.59 11.15
N ARG A 240 11.81 13.91 11.27
CA ARG A 240 11.97 12.51 10.84
C ARG A 240 11.72 11.50 11.96
N GLU A 241 11.00 11.91 12.99
CA GLU A 241 10.52 11.00 14.04
C GLU A 241 9.24 10.29 13.57
N THR A 242 9.04 9.07 14.05
CA THR A 242 7.91 8.20 13.67
C THR A 242 6.56 8.91 13.85
N GLU A 243 6.35 9.55 14.99
CA GLU A 243 5.08 10.16 15.39
C GLU A 243 4.70 11.33 14.47
N ALA A 244 5.67 12.20 14.14
CA ALA A 244 5.45 13.33 13.24
C ALA A 244 5.09 12.89 11.81
N MET A 245 5.69 11.78 11.36
CA MET A 245 5.38 11.18 10.05
C MET A 245 4.00 10.52 10.03
N VAL A 246 3.59 9.87 11.12
CA VAL A 246 2.22 9.33 11.26
C VAL A 246 1.19 10.45 11.21
N GLU A 247 1.38 11.49 12.02
CA GLU A 247 0.49 12.65 12.04
C GLU A 247 0.34 13.27 10.64
N TYR A 248 1.48 13.49 9.95
CA TYR A 248 1.49 13.96 8.57
C TYR A 248 0.64 13.11 7.64
N VAL A 249 0.78 11.77 7.68
CA VAL A 249 0.00 10.86 6.85
C VAL A 249 -1.49 10.95 7.19
N LEU A 250 -1.85 10.89 8.47
CA LEU A 250 -3.25 10.91 8.91
C LEU A 250 -3.95 12.22 8.51
N ASP A 251 -3.24 13.35 8.56
CA ASP A 251 -3.78 14.64 8.12
C ASP A 251 -4.10 14.66 6.62
N ARG A 252 -3.27 14.02 5.76
CA ARG A 252 -3.52 13.95 4.31
C ARG A 252 -4.65 12.99 3.96
N MET A 253 -4.85 11.96 4.76
CA MET A 253 -5.91 10.98 4.53
C MET A 253 -7.31 11.49 4.86
N HIS A 254 -7.44 12.63 5.57
CA HIS A 254 -8.72 13.23 5.96
C HIS A 254 -9.74 12.20 6.50
N PRO A 255 -9.37 11.41 7.53
CA PRO A 255 -10.21 10.36 8.08
C PRO A 255 -11.57 10.91 8.52
N LEU A 256 -12.64 10.29 8.03
CA LEU A 256 -14.00 10.65 8.43
C LEU A 256 -14.36 9.94 9.75
N VAL A 257 -14.11 10.62 10.87
CA VAL A 257 -14.57 10.20 12.19
C VAL A 257 -15.65 11.16 12.66
N VAL A 258 -16.87 10.65 12.85
CA VAL A 258 -17.99 11.46 13.35
C VAL A 258 -17.94 11.51 14.87
N THR A 259 -17.93 12.70 15.46
CA THR A 259 -18.10 12.85 16.92
C THR A 259 -19.58 12.92 17.24
N ILE A 260 -20.04 12.09 18.17
CA ILE A 260 -21.42 12.05 18.66
C ILE A 260 -21.42 12.50 20.12
N ASP A 261 -22.27 13.48 20.41
CA ASP A 261 -22.50 14.03 21.73
C ASP A 261 -23.99 14.34 21.94
N LYS A 262 -24.33 14.85 23.13
CA LYS A 262 -25.72 15.16 23.48
C LYS A 262 -26.37 16.22 22.60
N TYR A 263 -25.56 17.08 21.96
CA TYR A 263 -26.05 18.18 21.16
C TYR A 263 -26.40 17.74 19.74
N ASN A 264 -25.70 16.73 19.22
CA ASN A 264 -25.87 16.28 17.84
C ASN A 264 -26.55 14.91 17.67
N LEU A 265 -26.82 14.18 18.76
CA LEU A 265 -27.42 12.83 18.73
C LEU A 265 -28.67 12.74 17.83
N GLN A 266 -29.61 13.67 17.98
CA GLN A 266 -30.83 13.66 17.16
C GLN A 266 -30.55 13.91 15.67
N SER A 267 -29.64 14.83 15.36
CA SER A 267 -29.26 15.13 13.98
C SER A 267 -28.46 13.99 13.34
N PHE A 268 -27.66 13.29 14.14
CA PHE A 268 -26.93 12.10 13.74
C PHE A 268 -27.91 11.00 13.31
N TYR A 269 -28.93 10.70 14.10
CA TYR A 269 -29.95 9.71 13.73
C TYR A 269 -30.76 10.13 12.51
N THR A 270 -31.14 11.41 12.43
CA THR A 270 -31.92 11.90 11.28
C THR A 270 -31.11 11.79 9.98
N SER A 271 -29.80 12.05 10.04
CA SER A 271 -28.90 11.94 8.89
C SER A 271 -28.46 10.50 8.59
N SER A 272 -28.39 9.62 9.59
CA SER A 272 -28.14 8.20 9.37
C SER A 272 -29.33 7.49 8.72
N GLN A 273 -30.53 8.08 8.81
CA GLN A 273 -31.76 7.59 8.18
C GLN A 273 -32.04 8.18 6.80
N SER A 274 -31.48 9.35 6.45
CA SER A 274 -31.80 10.04 5.20
C SER A 274 -31.01 9.51 3.99
N ASN A 275 -31.75 9.10 2.95
CA ASN A 275 -31.24 8.48 1.72
C ASN A 275 -30.67 9.45 0.69
N GLU A 276 -30.28 10.66 1.05
CA GLU A 276 -30.12 11.73 0.05
C GLU A 276 -28.67 12.14 -0.17
N ARG A 277 -28.12 11.68 -1.31
CA ARG A 277 -27.33 12.57 -2.16
C ARG A 277 -28.30 13.31 -3.08
N THR A 278 -28.43 14.62 -2.89
CA THR A 278 -28.91 15.53 -3.93
C THR A 278 -27.81 15.70 -4.97
N ASP A 279 -27.80 14.85 -6.00
CA ASP A 279 -27.57 15.32 -7.37
C ASP A 279 -28.04 14.29 -8.40
N HIS A 280 -28.49 14.79 -9.55
CA HIS A 280 -29.34 14.11 -10.53
C HIS A 280 -28.84 12.77 -11.09
N SER A 281 -29.81 11.87 -11.28
CA SER A 281 -29.80 10.61 -12.07
C SER A 281 -28.78 9.53 -11.68
N SER A 282 -29.18 8.67 -10.74
CA SER A 282 -29.07 7.20 -10.79
C SER A 282 -29.47 6.66 -9.41
N GLN A 283 -30.45 5.75 -9.36
CA GLN A 283 -30.96 5.21 -8.10
C GLN A 283 -29.87 4.45 -7.34
N THR A 284 -29.37 5.01 -6.24
CA THR A 284 -28.62 4.27 -5.22
C THR A 284 -29.33 4.35 -3.88
N LYS A 285 -29.67 3.17 -3.34
CA LYS A 285 -30.23 2.87 -2.00
C LYS A 285 -29.48 3.59 -0.84
N PRO A 286 -30.07 3.64 0.38
CA PRO A 286 -29.38 4.05 1.61
C PRO A 286 -27.98 3.47 1.72
N SER A 287 -27.02 4.21 2.28
CA SER A 287 -25.85 3.57 2.86
C SER A 287 -26.28 2.86 4.14
N ASN A 288 -26.82 1.64 4.02
CA ASN A 288 -27.10 0.72 5.13
C ASN A 288 -25.79 0.16 5.70
N ARG A 289 -24.80 1.04 5.89
CA ARG A 289 -23.45 0.72 6.33
C ARG A 289 -23.46 0.62 7.84
N TRP A 290 -22.73 -0.37 8.31
CA TRP A 290 -22.57 -0.64 9.73
C TRP A 290 -21.82 0.53 10.39
N TRP A 291 -21.99 0.69 11.69
CA TRP A 291 -21.36 1.75 12.49
C TRP A 291 -20.43 1.16 13.54
N LEU A 292 -19.17 1.56 13.50
CA LEU A 292 -18.18 1.28 14.55
C LEU A 292 -18.12 2.49 15.47
N LEU A 293 -18.56 2.32 16.71
CA LEU A 293 -18.53 3.36 17.73
C LEU A 293 -17.39 3.07 18.71
N SER A 294 -16.52 4.05 18.90
CA SER A 294 -15.64 4.11 20.07
C SER A 294 -16.35 4.89 21.15
N VAL A 295 -16.87 4.20 22.16
CA VAL A 295 -17.60 4.79 23.29
C VAL A 295 -16.61 5.07 24.41
N CYS A 296 -16.59 6.32 24.87
CA CYS A 296 -15.63 6.81 25.83
C CYS A 296 -16.29 7.41 27.07
N TYR A 297 -15.84 7.01 28.25
CA TYR A 297 -16.19 7.69 29.51
C TYR A 297 -15.06 8.61 29.99
N ASP A 298 -15.42 9.82 30.41
CA ASP A 298 -14.52 10.81 31.04
C ASP A 298 -13.26 11.19 30.24
N ASN A 299 -13.23 10.91 28.93
CA ASN A 299 -12.08 11.09 28.03
C ASN A 299 -10.77 10.40 28.47
N LYS A 300 -10.78 9.59 29.53
CA LYS A 300 -9.56 8.96 30.09
C LYS A 300 -9.26 7.59 29.48
N GLU A 301 -10.24 6.98 28.84
CA GLU A 301 -10.22 5.59 28.38
C GLU A 301 -10.65 5.44 26.90
N CYS A 302 -10.45 6.48 26.09
CA CYS A 302 -10.69 6.37 24.65
C CYS A 302 -9.57 5.60 23.94
N ILE A 303 -9.94 4.86 22.89
CA ILE A 303 -9.00 4.53 21.81
C ILE A 303 -8.59 5.87 21.17
N PHE A 304 -7.28 6.16 21.18
CA PHE A 304 -6.69 7.43 20.73
C PHE A 304 -7.19 7.90 19.36
N SER A 305 -7.04 9.21 19.10
CA SER A 305 -7.35 9.85 17.81
C SER A 305 -6.73 9.09 16.65
N ASP A 306 -5.49 8.63 16.78
CA ASP A 306 -4.74 8.11 15.63
C ASP A 306 -5.13 6.69 15.28
N VAL A 307 -5.30 5.80 16.26
CA VAL A 307 -5.81 4.44 16.02
C VAL A 307 -7.22 4.51 15.42
N GLN A 308 -8.08 5.37 15.95
CA GLN A 308 -9.43 5.53 15.42
C GLN A 308 -9.43 6.09 13.99
N LYS A 309 -8.58 7.10 13.71
CA LYS A 309 -8.37 7.63 12.36
C LYS A 309 -7.86 6.54 11.41
N MET A 310 -6.89 5.74 11.83
CA MET A 310 -6.37 4.61 11.04
C MET A 310 -7.48 3.60 10.73
N VAL A 311 -8.29 3.21 11.72
CA VAL A 311 -9.42 2.30 11.51
C VAL A 311 -10.45 2.91 10.55
N ALA A 312 -10.75 4.21 10.67
CA ALA A 312 -11.64 4.92 9.75
C ALA A 312 -11.12 4.93 8.31
N ILE A 313 -9.81 5.07 8.12
CA ILE A 313 -9.15 4.96 6.80
C ILE A 313 -9.25 3.52 6.27
N MET A 314 -8.92 2.53 7.11
CA MET A 314 -8.94 1.12 6.71
C MET A 314 -10.34 0.61 6.35
N LEU A 315 -11.36 1.12 7.03
CA LEU A 315 -12.77 0.76 6.82
C LEU A 315 -13.51 1.74 5.90
N GLU A 316 -12.79 2.65 5.25
CA GLU A 316 -13.39 3.64 4.37
C GLU A 316 -14.30 2.96 3.34
N ASN A 317 -15.51 3.49 3.17
CA ASN A 317 -16.55 2.93 2.30
C ASN A 317 -17.14 1.57 2.69
N VAL A 318 -16.71 0.97 3.80
CA VAL A 318 -17.24 -0.31 4.32
C VAL A 318 -18.07 -0.08 5.59
N VAL A 319 -17.50 0.59 6.58
CA VAL A 319 -18.11 0.85 7.90
C VAL A 319 -17.92 2.32 8.24
N ASN A 320 -18.96 2.96 8.77
CA ASN A 320 -18.85 4.31 9.29
C ASN A 320 -18.20 4.27 10.68
N VAL A 321 -17.31 5.21 10.98
CA VAL A 321 -16.62 5.26 12.28
C VAL A 321 -17.02 6.53 13.03
N ALA A 322 -17.36 6.37 14.31
CA ALA A 322 -17.70 7.48 15.18
C ALA A 322 -17.09 7.34 16.57
N GLN A 323 -16.87 8.49 17.20
CA GLN A 323 -16.51 8.60 18.61
C GLN A 323 -17.75 9.06 19.38
N VAL A 324 -18.08 8.38 20.47
CA VAL A 324 -19.17 8.76 21.37
C VAL A 324 -18.56 9.21 22.69
N ASN A 325 -18.80 10.46 23.06
CA ASN A 325 -18.30 11.02 24.32
C ASN A 325 -19.38 10.93 25.40
N CYS A 326 -19.20 10.01 26.34
CA CYS A 326 -19.98 9.93 27.58
C CYS A 326 -19.34 10.84 28.64
N ASP A 327 -20.14 11.74 29.21
CA ASP A 327 -19.75 12.55 30.36
C ASP A 327 -20.20 11.84 31.66
N SER A 328 -19.36 11.83 32.70
CA SER A 328 -19.74 11.33 34.03
C SER A 328 -20.70 12.24 34.80
N SER A 329 -20.98 13.44 34.28
CA SER A 329 -22.08 14.26 34.80
C SER A 329 -23.44 13.56 34.60
N ASN A 330 -24.47 13.96 35.36
CA ASN A 330 -25.82 13.35 35.37
C ASN A 330 -26.59 13.40 34.02
N ASP A 331 -25.92 13.73 32.92
CA ASP A 331 -26.46 14.01 31.58
C ASP A 331 -25.98 12.92 30.58
N ASN A 332 -25.95 11.66 31.04
CA ASN A 332 -25.41 10.50 30.31
C ASN A 332 -26.36 9.93 29.23
N GLU A 333 -27.33 10.75 28.79
CA GLU A 333 -28.41 10.35 27.89
C GLU A 333 -27.89 9.68 26.61
N VAL A 334 -26.74 10.12 26.10
CA VAL A 334 -26.12 9.55 24.89
C VAL A 334 -25.75 8.09 25.07
N CYS A 335 -25.11 7.73 26.18
CA CYS A 335 -24.58 6.37 26.39
C CYS A 335 -25.63 5.43 27.00
N GLU A 336 -26.56 5.98 27.80
CA GLU A 336 -27.79 5.27 28.19
C GLU A 336 -28.62 4.88 26.96
N HIS A 337 -28.68 5.74 25.94
CA HIS A 337 -29.39 5.46 24.70
C HIS A 337 -28.80 4.26 23.94
N PHE A 338 -27.47 4.12 23.91
CA PHE A 338 -26.79 2.94 23.35
C PHE A 338 -26.74 1.74 24.32
N GLY A 339 -27.20 1.90 25.57
CA GLY A 339 -27.14 0.85 26.59
C GLY A 339 -25.71 0.41 26.95
N ILE A 340 -24.72 1.29 26.78
CA ILE A 340 -23.30 1.01 27.04
C ILE A 340 -22.90 1.82 28.27
N THR A 341 -22.30 1.15 29.26
CA THR A 341 -21.99 1.74 30.58
C THR A 341 -20.49 1.82 30.88
N GLU A 342 -19.65 1.41 29.95
CA GLU A 342 -18.19 1.40 30.09
C GLU A 342 -17.54 1.73 28.75
N SER A 343 -16.29 2.19 28.79
CA SER A 343 -15.53 2.53 27.59
C SER A 343 -15.23 1.26 26.77
N LYS A 344 -15.63 1.23 25.50
CA LYS A 344 -15.45 0.08 24.61
C LYS A 344 -15.65 0.46 23.14
N VAL A 345 -15.21 -0.42 22.26
CA VAL A 345 -15.50 -0.36 20.82
C VAL A 345 -16.58 -1.38 20.47
N VAL A 346 -17.62 -0.89 19.83
CA VAL A 346 -18.79 -1.70 19.45
C VAL A 346 -19.15 -1.48 17.99
N LEU A 347 -19.72 -2.50 17.38
CA LEU A 347 -20.13 -2.50 15.98
C LEU A 347 -21.64 -2.76 15.88
N PHE A 348 -22.36 -1.80 15.30
CA PHE A 348 -23.79 -1.87 15.03
C PHE A 348 -24.03 -2.20 13.56
N ALA A 349 -24.89 -3.19 13.28
CA ALA A 349 -25.32 -3.49 11.92
C ALA A 349 -26.30 -2.44 11.40
N ASP A 350 -27.24 -2.04 12.25
CA ASP A 350 -28.11 -0.89 12.08
C ASP A 350 -28.21 -0.17 13.42
N ILE A 351 -27.85 1.12 13.42
CA ILE A 351 -27.86 1.94 14.63
C ILE A 351 -29.28 2.38 15.03
N ASN A 352 -30.27 2.20 14.13
CA ASN A 352 -31.65 2.70 14.29
C ASN A 352 -32.66 1.64 14.75
N GLU A 353 -32.40 0.34 14.58
CA GLU A 353 -33.41 -0.71 14.84
C GLU A 353 -33.44 -1.20 16.31
N ASP A 354 -32.28 -1.50 16.90
CA ASP A 354 -32.16 -1.93 18.29
C ASP A 354 -30.82 -1.49 18.88
N HIS A 355 -30.86 -0.44 19.69
CA HIS A 355 -29.68 0.20 20.27
C HIS A 355 -28.89 -0.72 21.24
N ARG A 356 -29.37 -1.94 21.54
CA ARG A 356 -28.65 -2.93 22.34
C ARG A 356 -28.08 -4.10 21.52
N ASN A 357 -28.37 -4.16 20.22
CA ASN A 357 -27.90 -5.23 19.36
C ASN A 357 -26.60 -4.83 18.65
N TYR A 358 -25.49 -4.89 19.39
CA TYR A 358 -24.15 -4.62 18.88
C TYR A 358 -23.21 -5.81 19.09
N PHE A 359 -22.13 -5.85 18.30
CA PHE A 359 -20.99 -6.72 18.55
C PHE A 359 -19.93 -5.95 19.34
N GLU A 360 -19.49 -6.48 20.47
CA GLU A 360 -18.30 -5.96 21.14
C GLU A 360 -17.05 -6.34 20.34
N ILE A 361 -16.25 -5.34 19.99
CA ILE A 361 -15.05 -5.50 19.15
C ILE A 361 -13.79 -5.47 20.00
N ALA A 362 -13.72 -4.54 20.95
CA ALA A 362 -12.58 -4.33 21.83
C ALA A 362 -13.00 -3.58 23.10
N GLY A 363 -12.26 -3.77 24.19
CA GLY A 363 -12.35 -2.89 25.36
C GLY A 363 -11.62 -1.56 25.16
N ALA A 364 -11.53 -0.75 26.21
CA ALA A 364 -10.87 0.56 26.22
C ALA A 364 -9.33 0.53 26.30
N ASP A 365 -8.70 -0.58 25.93
CA ASP A 365 -7.25 -0.70 26.02
C ASP A 365 -6.55 0.12 24.93
N GLN A 366 -5.78 1.11 25.37
CA GLN A 366 -5.02 2.03 24.53
C GLN A 366 -3.85 1.37 23.79
N SER A 367 -3.46 0.15 24.16
CA SER A 367 -2.43 -0.62 23.47
C SER A 367 -2.93 -1.39 22.25
N ILE A 368 -4.24 -1.37 21.98
CA ILE A 368 -4.83 -2.09 20.85
C ILE A 368 -4.43 -1.43 19.52
N GLU A 369 -3.77 -2.23 18.67
CA GLU A 369 -3.43 -1.84 17.30
C GLU A 369 -4.66 -1.80 16.38
N ALA A 370 -4.67 -0.83 15.45
CA ALA A 370 -5.75 -0.65 14.47
C ALA A 370 -6.07 -1.93 13.67
N LYS A 371 -5.03 -2.72 13.33
CA LYS A 371 -5.16 -3.98 12.60
C LYS A 371 -5.99 -5.04 13.34
N HIS A 372 -5.92 -5.08 14.67
CA HIS A 372 -6.73 -5.99 15.47
C HIS A 372 -8.22 -5.61 15.40
N ILE A 373 -8.53 -4.32 15.54
CA ILE A 373 -9.90 -3.80 15.41
C ILE A 373 -10.43 -4.08 14.01
N PHE A 374 -9.66 -3.76 12.97
CA PHE A 374 -10.03 -4.01 11.58
C PHE A 374 -10.38 -5.48 11.31
N LYS A 375 -9.53 -6.42 11.73
CA LYS A 375 -9.79 -7.86 11.57
C LYS A 375 -11.03 -8.31 12.34
N ALA A 376 -11.21 -7.83 13.57
CA ALA A 376 -12.36 -8.16 14.40
C ALA A 376 -13.66 -7.66 13.73
N VAL A 377 -13.67 -6.44 13.19
CA VAL A 377 -14.81 -5.89 12.43
C VAL A 377 -15.09 -6.73 11.19
N LEU A 378 -14.09 -7.02 10.35
CA LEU A 378 -14.27 -7.83 9.15
C LEU A 378 -14.87 -9.21 9.44
N SER A 379 -14.53 -9.81 10.59
CA SER A 379 -15.08 -11.12 11.00
C SER A 379 -16.58 -11.10 11.31
N LYS A 380 -17.15 -9.93 11.58
CA LYS A 380 -18.58 -9.74 11.89
C LYS A 380 -19.40 -9.31 10.68
N LEU A 381 -18.77 -8.70 9.69
CA LEU A 381 -19.45 -8.24 8.49
C LEU A 381 -20.04 -9.42 7.70
N PRO A 382 -21.18 -9.23 7.02
CA PRO A 382 -21.77 -10.26 6.18
C PRO A 382 -20.83 -10.60 5.04
N ASN A 383 -20.83 -11.87 4.63
CA ASN A 383 -20.08 -12.31 3.46
C ASN A 383 -20.55 -11.58 2.19
N VAL A 384 -19.62 -11.41 1.25
CA VAL A 384 -19.92 -10.85 -0.06
C VAL A 384 -21.09 -11.61 -0.69
N ARG A 385 -22.09 -10.88 -1.17
CA ARG A 385 -23.25 -11.46 -1.84
C ARG A 385 -22.78 -12.26 -3.05
N LYS A 386 -23.03 -13.57 -3.03
CA LYS A 386 -22.85 -14.41 -4.22
C LYS A 386 -23.91 -14.02 -5.24
N LEU A 387 -23.48 -13.55 -6.41
CA LEU A 387 -24.36 -13.24 -7.51
C LEU A 387 -24.66 -14.52 -8.29
N SER A 388 -25.94 -14.78 -8.55
CA SER A 388 -26.34 -15.82 -9.48
C SER A 388 -26.07 -15.38 -10.92
N ALA A 389 -26.01 -16.32 -11.87
CA ALA A 389 -25.91 -15.98 -13.29
C ALA A 389 -27.05 -15.05 -13.76
N LYS A 390 -28.23 -15.13 -13.12
CA LYS A 390 -29.34 -14.23 -13.37
C LYS A 390 -29.05 -12.81 -12.86
N ASP A 391 -28.52 -12.69 -11.64
CA ASP A 391 -28.14 -11.37 -11.09
C ASP A 391 -27.07 -10.71 -11.96
N VAL A 392 -26.06 -11.48 -12.39
CA VAL A 392 -25.00 -10.99 -13.29
C VAL A 392 -25.59 -10.50 -14.61
N LYS A 393 -26.51 -11.27 -15.20
CA LYS A 393 -27.18 -10.87 -16.44
C LYS A 393 -27.98 -9.57 -16.26
N THR A 394 -28.78 -9.46 -15.20
CA THR A 394 -29.53 -8.24 -14.91
C THR A 394 -28.61 -7.03 -14.78
N ILE A 395 -27.53 -7.14 -14.00
CA ILE A 395 -26.56 -6.05 -13.81
C ILE A 395 -25.88 -5.69 -15.14
N TRP A 396 -25.55 -6.69 -15.96
CA TRP A 396 -24.94 -6.46 -17.28
C TRP A 396 -25.89 -5.73 -18.22
N ASP A 397 -27.16 -6.13 -18.26
CA ASP A 397 -28.17 -5.51 -19.11
C ASP A 397 -28.39 -4.04 -18.69
N GLU A 398 -28.48 -3.76 -17.38
CA GLU A 398 -28.57 -2.39 -16.84
C GLU A 398 -27.36 -1.51 -17.22
N LEU A 399 -26.13 -2.03 -17.10
CA LEU A 399 -24.90 -1.31 -17.47
C LEU A 399 -24.70 -1.14 -18.99
N SER A 400 -25.43 -1.92 -19.78
CA SER A 400 -25.39 -1.87 -21.24
C SER A 400 -26.40 -0.87 -21.80
N ASP A 401 -27.59 -0.78 -21.20
CA ASP A 401 -28.63 0.17 -21.58
C ASP A 401 -28.19 1.63 -21.34
N ASP A 402 -27.41 1.89 -20.28
CA ASP A 402 -26.88 3.22 -19.92
C ASP A 402 -25.83 3.76 -20.92
N ARG A 403 -25.40 2.94 -21.89
CA ARG A 403 -24.49 3.35 -22.99
C ARG A 403 -25.22 3.68 -24.29
N SER A 404 -26.54 3.63 -24.30
CA SER A 404 -27.33 4.02 -25.47
C SER A 404 -27.17 5.54 -25.68
N PRO A 405 -26.74 6.01 -26.87
CA PRO A 405 -26.70 7.44 -27.14
C PRO A 405 -28.11 8.03 -26.96
N PRO A 406 -28.24 9.27 -26.44
CA PRO A 406 -29.55 9.91 -26.36
C PRO A 406 -30.17 9.90 -27.75
N SER A 407 -31.42 9.44 -27.83
CA SER A 407 -32.19 9.52 -29.08
C SER A 407 -32.41 11.00 -29.37
N ASP A 408 -31.86 11.47 -30.49
CA ASP A 408 -32.09 12.83 -30.96
C ASP A 408 -33.60 13.05 -31.21
N PRO A 409 -34.16 14.21 -30.82
CA PRO A 409 -35.59 14.51 -30.91
C PRO A 409 -36.13 14.66 -32.33
#